data_AF-A0AAE3L324-F1
#
_entry.id   AF-A0AAE3L324-F1
#
_cell.length_a   1.000
_cell.length_b   1.000
_cell.length_c   1.000
_cell.angle_alpha   90.00
_cell.angle_beta   90.00
_cell.angle_gamma   90.00
#
_symmetry.space_group_name_H-M   'P 1'
#
loop_
_entity.id
_entity.type
_entity.pdbx_description
1 polymer ?
#
loop_
_entity_poly.entity_id
_entity_poly.type
_entity_poly.pdbx_seq_one_letter_code
_entity_poly.pdbx_strand_id
1 'polypeptide(L)' 'MLYVIFIFLIISFIEVPDLIKENRKKELKLVSFILCFGFILSILYTWGIHLASPVVAIDNFLKNILNLGYK' A
#
# COMPACT_ATOMS: atom_id res chain seq x y z
N MET A 1 14.02 -9.11 3.55
CA MET A 1 12.73 -9.80 3.78
C MET A 1 12.29 -9.79 5.24
N LEU A 2 13.07 -10.31 6.19
CA LEU A 2 12.68 -10.37 7.61
C LEU A 2 12.31 -9.01 8.22
N TYR A 3 13.06 -7.94 7.90
CA TYR A 3 12.77 -6.60 8.40
C TYR A 3 11.39 -6.07 7.98
N VAL A 4 10.95 -6.37 6.75
CA VAL A 4 9.63 -5.96 6.25
C VAL A 4 8.53 -6.61 7.10
N ILE A 5 8.68 -7.90 7.40
CA ILE A 5 7.73 -8.64 8.24
C ILE A 5 7.69 -8.05 9.65
N PHE A 6 8.83 -7.73 10.25
CA PHE A 6 8.90 -7.12 11.59
C PHE A 6 8.24 -5.74 11.63
N ILE A 7 8.44 -4.89 10.63
CA ILE A 7 7.83 -3.56 10.56
C ILE A 7 6.30 -3.68 10.48
N PHE A 8 5.79 -4.53 9.59
CA PHE A 8 4.34 -4.74 9.47
C PHE A 8 3.73 -5.36 10.74
N LEU A 9 4.47 -6.21 11.45
CA LEU A 9 4.06 -6.75 12.75
C LEU A 9 3.91 -5.65 13.80
N ILE A 10 4.90 -4.75 13.91
CA ILE A 10 4.87 -3.63 14.87
C ILE A 10 3.70 -2.71 14.56
N ILE A 11 3.50 -2.34 13.30
CA ILE A 11 2.39 -1.48 12.87
C ILE A 11 1.04 -2.14 13.21
N SER A 12 0.89 -3.43 12.88
CA SER A 12 -0.32 -4.19 13.20
C SER A 12 -0.59 -4.23 14.71
N PHE A 13 0.44 -4.44 15.52
CA PHE A 13 0.32 -4.47 16.99
C PHE A 13 -0.04 -3.12 17.60
N ILE A 14 0.20 -2.00 16.91
CA ILE A 14 -0.18 -0.67 17.39
C ILE A 14 -1.59 -0.33 16.91
N GLU A 15 -1.87 -0.49 15.61
CA GLU A 15 -3.15 -0.08 15.02
C GLU A 15 -4.30 -1.03 15.37
N VAL A 16 -4.11 -2.34 15.26
CA VAL A 16 -5.19 -3.33 15.44
C VAL A 16 -5.84 -3.26 16.83
N PRO A 17 -5.10 -3.23 17.96
CA PRO A 17 -5.73 -3.22 19.27
C PRO A 17 -6.48 -1.91 19.56
N ASP A 18 -5.99 -0.75 19.11
CA ASP A 18 -6.69 0.52 19.28
C ASP A 18 -8.04 0.51 18.53
N LEU A 19 -8.08 -0.03 17.31
CA LEU A 19 -9.31 -0.12 16.53
C LEU A 19 -10.30 -1.18 17.08
N ILE A 20 -9.80 -2.26 17.69
CA ILE A 20 -10.63 -3.24 18.40
C ILE A 20 -11.25 -2.58 19.65
N LYS A 21 -10.48 -1.77 20.38
CA LYS A 21 -10.90 -1.13 21.63
C LYS A 21 -12.01 -0.09 21.42
N GLU A 22 -11.98 0.64 20.31
CA GLU A 22 -13.05 1.57 19.94
C GLU A 22 -14.28 0.91 19.25
N ASN A 23 -14.28 -0.41 19.02
CA ASN A 23 -15.36 -1.14 18.33
C ASN A 23 -15.62 -0.62 16.89
N ARG A 24 -14.63 0.04 16.28
CA ARG A 24 -14.70 0.66 14.95
C ARG A 24 -14.49 -0.37 13.85
N LYS A 25 -15.41 -1.32 13.72
CA LYS A 25 -15.32 -2.46 12.79
C LYS A 25 -15.14 -2.06 11.32
N LYS A 26 -15.64 -0.89 10.90
CA LYS A 26 -15.46 -0.37 9.53
C LYS A 26 -14.03 0.08 9.28
N GLU A 27 -13.46 0.83 10.22
CA GLU A 27 -12.07 1.30 10.13
C GLU A 27 -11.09 0.14 10.28
N LEU A 28 -11.41 -0.85 11.13
CA LEU A 28 -10.57 -2.03 11.31
C LEU A 28 -10.40 -2.79 9.99
N LYS A 29 -11.49 -2.95 9.23
CA LYS A 29 -11.43 -3.56 7.89
C LYS A 29 -10.58 -2.74 6.93
N LEU A 30 -10.70 -1.41 6.97
CA LEU A 30 -10.02 -0.50 6.05
C LEU A 30 -8.51 -0.46 6.33
N VAL A 31 -8.12 -0.32 7.59
CA VAL A 31 -6.72 -0.39 8.05
C VAL A 31 -6.14 -1.77 7.73
N SER A 32 -6.83 -2.86 8.07
CA SER A 32 -6.37 -4.21 7.76
C SER A 32 -6.20 -4.44 6.26
N PHE A 33 -7.10 -3.92 5.43
CA PHE A 33 -6.99 -3.99 3.98
C PHE A 33 -5.77 -3.22 3.46
N ILE A 34 -5.57 -1.98 3.90
CA ILE A 34 -4.40 -1.17 3.53
C ILE A 34 -3.10 -1.86 3.95
N LEU A 35 -3.08 -2.40 5.17
CA LEU A 35 -1.93 -3.09 5.74
C LEU A 35 -1.57 -4.35 4.92
N CYS A 36 -2.57 -5.17 4.58
CA CYS A 36 -2.40 -6.33 3.70
C CYS A 36 -1.90 -5.90 2.31
N PHE A 37 -2.49 -4.85 1.74
CA PHE A 37 -2.11 -4.37 0.42
C PHE A 37 -0.66 -3.89 0.38
N GLY A 38 -0.25 -3.08 1.36
CA GLY A 38 1.14 -2.62 1.51
C GLY A 38 2.13 -3.77 1.74
N PHE A 39 1.72 -4.81 2.48
CA PHE A 39 2.55 -5.99 2.71
C PHE A 39 2.77 -6.78 1.41
N ILE A 40 1.71 -7.00 0.62
CA ILE A 40 1.79 -7.67 -0.68
C ILE A 40 2.70 -6.88 -1.63
N LEU A 41 2.53 -5.56 -1.71
CA LEU A 41 3.39 -4.67 -2.50
C LEU A 41 4.85 -4.76 -2.07
N SER A 42 5.12 -4.79 -0.77
CA SER A 42 6.48 -4.89 -0.23
C SER A 42 7.13 -6.24 -0.55
N ILE A 43 6.35 -7.33 -0.55
CA ILE A 43 6.82 -8.64 -1.01
C ILE A 43 7.15 -8.61 -2.51
N LEU A 44 6.23 -8.09 -3.33
CA LEU A 44 6.42 -7.93 -4.77
C LEU A 44 7.71 -7.16 -5.08
N TYR A 45 7.91 -6.03 -4.39
CA TYR A 45 9.12 -5.22 -4.52
C TYR A 45 10.38 -6.00 -4.14
N THR A 46 10.34 -6.76 -3.04
CA THR A 46 11.49 -7.56 -2.58
C THR A 46 11.80 -8.72 -3.53
N TRP A 47 10.82 -9.23 -4.27
CA TRP A 47 11.02 -10.24 -5.32
C TRP A 47 11.64 -9.68 -6.61
N GLY A 48 11.97 -8.39 -6.66
CA GLY A 48 12.55 -7.75 -7.83
C GLY A 48 11.52 -7.51 -8.95
N ILE A 49 10.23 -7.66 -8.64
CA ILE A 49 9.18 -7.21 -9.55
C ILE A 49 9.25 -5.69 -9.57
N HIS A 50 9.70 -5.14 -10.68
CA HIS A 50 9.69 -3.70 -10.93
C HIS A 50 8.25 -3.22 -10.88
N LEU A 51 7.85 -2.71 -9.72
CA LEU A 51 6.62 -1.94 -9.58
C LEU A 51 6.79 -0.70 -10.47
N ALA A 52 6.06 -0.68 -11.60
CA ALA A 52 6.00 0.50 -12.43
C ALA A 52 5.61 1.68 -11.54
N SER A 53 6.46 2.71 -11.51
CA SER A 53 6.21 3.88 -10.68
C SER A 53 4.81 4.42 -11.01
N PRO A 54 3.98 4.73 -10.00
CA PRO A 54 2.69 5.38 -10.21
C PRO A 54 2.82 6.65 -11.05
N VAL A 55 3.97 7.33 -10.97
CA VAL A 55 4.29 8.51 -11.78
C VAL A 55 4.33 8.18 -13.27
N VAL A 56 4.89 7.03 -13.66
CA VAL A 56 4.92 6.58 -15.06
C VAL A 56 3.51 6.17 -15.52
N ALA A 57 2.71 5.56 -14.63
CA ALA A 57 1.33 5.23 -14.92
C ALA A 57 0.46 6.51 -15.09
N ILE A 58 0.67 7.50 -14.23
CA ILE A 58 -0.01 8.81 -14.29
C ILE A 58 0.43 9.58 -15.53
N ASP A 59 1.73 9.60 -15.85
CA ASP A 59 2.24 10.24 -17.06
C ASP A 59 1.62 9.60 -18.32
N ASN A 60 1.59 8.27 -18.39
CA ASN A 60 0.92 7.54 -19.46
C ASN A 60 -0.59 7.82 -19.51
N PHE A 61 -1.26 7.99 -18.37
CA PHE A 61 -2.67 8.35 -18.32
C PHE A 61 -2.91 9.78 -18.82
N LEU A 62 -2.12 10.73 -18.34
CA LEU A 62 -2.17 12.14 -18.76
C LEU A 62 -1.90 12.28 -20.26
N LYS A 63 -0.92 11.53 -20.77
CA LYS A 63 -0.50 11.59 -22.17
C LYS A 63 -1.42 10.83 -23.12
N ASN A 64 -1.90 9.64 -22.75
CA ASN A 64 -2.69 8.80 -23.67
C ASN A 64 -4.20 8.99 -23.53
N ILE A 65 -4.71 9.39 -22.35
CA ILE A 65 -6.16 9.50 -22.10
C ILE A 65 -6.58 10.97 -22.08
N LEU A 66 -5.79 11.84 -21.44
CA LEU A 66 -6.08 13.27 -21.38
C LEU A 66 -5.38 14.06 -22.49
N ASN A 67 -4.43 13.45 -23.21
CA ASN A 67 -3.64 14.08 -24.28
C ASN A 67 -2.93 15.38 -23.84
N LEU A 68 -2.63 15.52 -22.55
CA LEU A 68 -2.03 16.70 -21.93
C LEU A 68 -0.50 16.62 -21.90
N GLY A 69 0.11 16.07 -22.94
CA GLY A 69 1.57 15.96 -23.04
C GLY A 69 2.22 17.34 -23.13
N TYR A 70 2.78 17.82 -22.01
CA TYR A 70 3.76 18.90 -22.08
C TYR A 70 5.02 18.34 -22.75
N LYS A 71 5.47 19.08 -23.78
CA LYS A 71 6.55 18.71 -24.69
C LYS A 71 7.92 18.88 -24.04
#